data_AF-A0A365Y5K0-F1
#
_entry.id   AF-A0A365Y5K0-F1
#
_cell.length_a   1.000
_cell.length_b   1.000
_cell.length_c   1.000
_cell.angle_alpha   90.00
_cell.angle_beta   90.00
_cell.angle_gamma   90.00
#
_symmetry.space_group_name_H-M   'P 1'
#
loop_
_entity.id
_entity.type
_entity.pdbx_description
1 polymer ?
#
loop_
_entity_poly.entity_id
_entity_poly.type
_entity_poly.pdbx_seq_one_letter_code
_entity_poly.pdbx_strand_id
1 'polypeptide(L)'
;MSTRKLIILTTIFIIFFCAWCRSIIRNDDKYNSLFKNHIRFSGKIVSLNVSGNHAYGIIRIKVEKTNTNAFTDSIHSAVFPYKIKEGYAEFYGYVPVTTKTGYDILLDSDKRILEIYDHEKNISTSGVNVSFESDNIMFVNRHTMFK
;
A
#
# COMPACT_ATOMS: atom_id res chain seq x y z
N MET A 1 44.50 19.33 3.42
CA MET A 1 43.40 20.05 2.73
C MET A 1 43.23 21.41 3.42
N SER A 2 43.25 22.55 2.70
CA SER A 2 43.13 23.85 3.39
C SER A 2 41.73 24.02 3.98
N THR A 3 41.63 24.70 5.13
CA THR A 3 40.39 24.92 5.87
C THR A 3 39.28 25.51 4.99
N ARG A 4 39.64 26.34 4.00
CA ARG A 4 38.70 26.90 3.02
C ARG A 4 38.10 25.84 2.09
N LYS A 5 38.89 24.87 1.62
CA LYS A 5 38.40 23.77 0.78
C LYS A 5 37.49 22.83 1.57
N LEU A 6 37.79 22.60 2.85
CA LEU A 6 36.94 21.81 3.75
C LEU A 6 35.57 22.49 3.97
N ILE A 7 35.54 23.80 4.24
CA ILE A 7 34.29 24.55 4.43
C ILE A 7 33.40 24.46 3.18
N ILE A 8 33.96 24.72 1.99
CA ILE A 8 33.19 24.66 0.73
C ILE A 8 32.61 23.26 0.50
N LEU A 9 33.41 22.21 0.73
CA LEU A 9 32.96 20.83 0.54
C LEU A 9 31.81 20.48 1.49
N THR A 10 31.93 20.86 2.77
CA THR A 10 30.89 20.65 3.77
C THR A 10 29.62 21.42 3.43
N THR A 11 29.73 22.68 2.95
CA THR A 11 28.55 23.46 2.51
C THR A 11 27.84 22.81 1.34
N ILE A 12 28.57 22.33 0.32
CA ILE A 12 27.97 21.62 -0.83
C ILE A 12 27.27 20.34 -0.36
N PHE A 13 27.91 19.58 0.53
CA PHE A 13 27.31 18.36 1.10
C PHE A 13 26.02 18.65 1.86
N ILE A 14 25.99 19.70 2.69
CA ILE A 14 24.78 20.12 3.41
C ILE A 14 23.67 20.52 2.44
N ILE A 15 23.97 21.31 1.39
CA ILE A 15 22.98 21.71 0.39
C ILE A 15 22.40 20.47 -0.33
N PHE A 16 23.27 19.54 -0.73
CA PHE A 16 22.84 18.31 -1.40
C PHE A 16 21.99 17.43 -0.47
N PHE A 17 22.40 17.27 0.78
CA PHE A 17 21.65 16.53 1.79
C PHE A 17 20.28 17.17 2.06
N CYS A 18 20.20 18.50 2.21
CA CYS A 18 18.94 19.21 2.36
C CYS A 18 18.03 19.05 1.13
N ALA A 19 18.58 19.11 -0.08
CA ALA A 19 17.81 18.89 -1.31
C ALA A 19 17.27 17.45 -1.39
N TRP A 20 18.09 16.46 -1.02
CA TRP A 20 17.69 15.06 -0.92
C TRP A 20 16.56 14.86 0.09
N CYS A 21 16.69 15.39 1.31
CA CYS A 21 15.65 15.34 2.33
C CYS A 21 14.34 15.98 1.86
N ARG A 22 14.40 17.16 1.22
CA ARG A 22 13.21 17.81 0.64
C ARG A 22 12.54 16.95 -0.43
N SER A 23 13.32 16.26 -1.26
CA SER A 23 12.77 15.37 -2.29
C SER A 23 12.03 14.18 -1.68
N ILE A 24 12.55 13.59 -0.59
CA ILE A 24 11.87 12.50 0.13
C ILE A 24 10.54 12.99 0.70
N ILE A 25 10.53 14.12 1.42
CA ILE A 25 9.32 14.68 2.06
C ILE A 25 8.24 14.96 1.01
N ARG A 26 8.60 15.61 -0.10
CA ARG A 26 7.66 15.92 -1.18
C ARG A 26 7.04 14.67 -1.80
N ASN A 27 7.80 13.59 -1.92
CA ASN A 27 7.28 12.32 -2.43
C ASN A 27 6.30 11.70 -1.43
N ASP A 28 6.61 11.72 -0.13
CA ASP A 28 5.71 11.23 0.90
C ASP A 28 4.36 11.98 0.90
N ASP A 29 4.40 13.33 0.84
CA ASP A 29 3.20 14.16 0.72
C ASP A 29 2.36 13.83 -0.52
N LYS A 30 3.04 13.61 -1.65
CA LYS A 30 2.38 13.24 -2.91
C LYS A 30 1.60 11.93 -2.76
N TYR A 31 2.20 10.88 -2.19
CA TYR A 31 1.52 9.58 -2.04
C TYR A 31 0.48 9.60 -0.91
N ASN A 32 0.74 10.33 0.18
CA ASN A 32 -0.23 10.54 1.24
C ASN A 32 -1.52 11.21 0.72
N SER A 33 -1.40 12.13 -0.25
CA SER A 33 -2.57 12.77 -0.87
C SER A 33 -3.47 11.77 -1.61
N LEU A 34 -2.92 10.67 -2.12
CA LEU A 34 -3.68 9.65 -2.86
C LEU A 34 -4.62 8.85 -1.96
N PHE A 35 -4.38 8.81 -0.64
CA PHE A 35 -5.28 8.19 0.33
C PHE A 35 -6.50 9.06 0.67
N LYS A 36 -6.51 10.34 0.28
CA LYS A 36 -7.69 11.22 0.39
C LYS A 36 -8.74 10.93 -0.67
N ASN A 37 -8.96 9.63 -0.93
CA ASN A 37 -9.92 9.12 -1.90
C ASN A 37 -11.21 8.61 -1.25
N HIS A 38 -11.28 8.63 0.08
CA HIS A 38 -12.45 8.27 0.89
C HIS A 38 -12.98 6.85 0.65
N ILE A 39 -12.18 5.95 0.07
CA ILE A 39 -12.61 4.60 -0.25
C ILE A 39 -12.79 3.79 1.03
N ARG A 40 -13.99 3.22 1.16
CA ARG A 40 -14.31 2.26 2.21
C ARG A 40 -15.04 1.08 1.62
N PHE A 41 -14.60 -0.11 1.97
CA PHE A 41 -15.30 -1.33 1.58
C PHE A 41 -15.11 -2.42 2.62
N SER A 42 -16.07 -3.34 2.65
CA SER A 42 -16.01 -4.55 3.44
C SER A 42 -16.51 -5.73 2.63
N GLY A 43 -16.10 -6.93 3.04
CA GLY A 43 -16.56 -8.16 2.42
C GLY A 43 -15.77 -9.37 2.90
N LYS A 44 -15.80 -10.44 2.12
CA LYS A 44 -15.18 -11.72 2.48
C LYS A 44 -13.95 -12.01 1.65
N ILE A 45 -12.91 -12.51 2.32
CA ILE A 45 -11.71 -13.02 1.65
C ILE A 45 -12.08 -14.29 0.88
N VAL A 46 -11.90 -14.26 -0.44
CA VAL A 46 -12.18 -15.41 -1.31
C VAL A 46 -10.93 -16.11 -1.81
N SER A 47 -9.78 -15.43 -1.78
CA SER A 47 -8.49 -16.02 -2.17
C SER A 47 -7.34 -15.21 -1.57
N LEU A 48 -6.25 -15.92 -1.26
CA LEU A 48 -4.99 -15.36 -0.79
C LEU A 48 -3.88 -15.84 -1.74
N ASN A 49 -3.01 -14.93 -2.16
CA ASN A 49 -1.79 -15.27 -2.88
C ASN A 49 -0.63 -14.53 -2.22
N VAL A 50 0.18 -15.25 -1.45
CA VAL A 50 1.27 -14.68 -0.66
C VAL A 50 2.59 -14.99 -1.36
N SER A 51 3.39 -13.97 -1.60
CA SER A 51 4.74 -14.11 -2.14
C SER A 51 5.70 -14.66 -1.08
N GLY A 52 6.80 -15.25 -1.52
CA GLY A 52 7.91 -15.59 -0.63
C GLY A 52 8.66 -14.36 -0.07
N ASN A 53 8.34 -13.15 -0.55
CA ASN A 53 8.98 -11.91 -0.10
C ASN A 53 8.27 -11.34 1.12
N HIS A 54 8.82 -11.58 2.32
CA HIS A 54 8.35 -10.99 3.59
C HIS A 54 6.82 -11.09 3.83
N ALA A 55 6.15 -12.13 3.33
CA ALA A 55 4.70 -12.30 3.40
C ALA A 55 3.86 -11.19 2.71
N TYR A 56 4.45 -10.46 1.77
CA TYR A 56 3.70 -9.57 0.88
C TYR A 56 2.79 -10.39 -0.03
N GLY A 57 1.54 -10.00 -0.21
CA GLY A 57 0.56 -10.78 -0.94
C GLY A 57 -0.61 -9.98 -1.51
N ILE A 58 -1.46 -10.71 -2.22
CA ILE A 58 -2.74 -10.26 -2.76
C ILE A 58 -3.85 -10.95 -1.98
N ILE A 59 -4.73 -10.15 -1.37
CA ILE A 59 -5.98 -10.62 -0.79
C ILE A 59 -7.10 -10.29 -1.77
N ARG A 60 -7.80 -11.30 -2.29
CA ARG A 60 -8.98 -11.13 -3.13
C ARG A 60 -10.22 -11.17 -2.28
N ILE A 61 -11.10 -10.21 -2.50
CA ILE A 61 -12.21 -9.89 -1.63
C ILE A 61 -13.47 -9.83 -2.48
N LYS A 62 -14.49 -10.59 -2.09
CA LYS A 62 -15.85 -10.38 -2.60
C LYS A 62 -16.49 -9.26 -1.79
N VAL A 63 -16.76 -8.14 -2.43
CA VAL A 63 -17.25 -6.93 -1.77
C VAL A 63 -18.72 -7.11 -1.43
N GLU A 64 -19.07 -6.85 -0.17
CA GLU A 64 -20.44 -6.89 0.34
C GLU A 64 -20.99 -5.48 0.56
N LYS A 65 -20.14 -4.56 1.02
CA LYS A 65 -20.49 -3.14 1.20
C LYS A 65 -19.35 -2.28 0.70
N THR A 66 -19.68 -1.21 0.00
CA THR A 66 -18.70 -0.23 -0.45
C THR A 66 -19.38 1.10 -0.73
N ASN A 67 -18.62 2.19 -0.67
CA ASN A 67 -19.07 3.50 -1.10
C ASN A 67 -18.73 3.81 -2.57
N THR A 68 -17.99 2.94 -3.26
CA THR A 68 -17.74 3.04 -4.71
C THR A 68 -17.79 1.68 -5.39
N ASN A 69 -18.30 1.63 -6.62
CA ASN A 69 -18.33 0.38 -7.38
C ASN A 69 -17.01 0.06 -8.09
N ALA A 70 -16.14 1.06 -8.24
CA ALA A 70 -14.85 0.90 -8.87
C ALA A 70 -13.83 1.90 -8.32
N PHE A 71 -12.58 1.47 -8.26
CA PHE A 71 -11.43 2.31 -7.94
C PHE A 71 -10.16 1.70 -8.52
N THR A 72 -9.37 2.52 -9.19
CA THR A 72 -8.02 2.19 -9.64
C THR A 72 -7.19 3.47 -9.54
N ASP A 73 -5.98 3.34 -9.03
CA ASP A 73 -5.06 4.46 -8.90
C ASP A 73 -4.38 4.80 -10.24
N SER A 74 -3.77 5.98 -10.32
CA SER A 74 -3.03 6.44 -11.50
C SER A 74 -1.51 6.29 -11.37
N ILE A 75 -1.01 5.57 -10.35
CA ILE A 75 0.42 5.44 -10.10
C ILE A 75 1.00 4.35 -11.00
N HIS A 76 2.05 4.69 -11.74
CA HIS A 76 2.72 3.75 -12.64
C HIS A 76 4.04 3.20 -12.06
N SER A 77 4.62 3.91 -11.09
CA SER A 77 5.93 3.59 -10.51
C SER A 77 5.86 2.81 -9.19
N ALA A 78 4.66 2.44 -8.74
CA ALA A 78 4.42 1.78 -7.46
C ALA A 78 3.10 1.01 -7.50
N VAL A 79 2.85 0.17 -6.48
CA VAL A 79 1.55 -0.47 -6.28
C VAL A 79 0.78 0.29 -5.22
N PHE A 80 -0.35 0.89 -5.62
CA PHE A 80 -1.33 1.41 -4.67
C PHE A 80 -2.07 0.24 -4.01
N PRO A 81 -2.31 0.25 -2.70
CA PRO A 81 -2.57 -0.97 -1.92
C PRO A 81 -3.95 -1.60 -2.12
N TYR A 82 -4.82 -1.02 -2.96
CA TYR A 82 -6.09 -1.65 -3.26
C TYR A 82 -6.66 -1.21 -4.62
N LYS A 83 -7.48 -2.09 -5.19
CA LYS A 83 -8.31 -1.83 -6.37
C LYS A 83 -9.68 -2.43 -6.15
N ILE A 84 -10.71 -1.80 -6.72
CA ILE A 84 -12.11 -2.26 -6.66
C ILE A 84 -12.63 -2.28 -8.09
N LYS A 85 -13.29 -3.37 -8.49
CA LYS A 85 -13.98 -3.48 -9.77
C LYS A 85 -15.07 -4.55 -9.68
N GLU A 86 -16.28 -4.19 -10.09
CA GLU A 86 -17.39 -5.14 -10.35
C GLU A 86 -17.70 -6.09 -9.18
N GLY A 87 -17.84 -5.55 -7.96
CA GLY A 87 -18.18 -6.34 -6.77
C GLY A 87 -17.03 -7.17 -6.20
N TYR A 88 -15.83 -7.00 -6.74
CA TYR A 88 -14.61 -7.55 -6.19
C TYR A 88 -13.60 -6.46 -5.86
N ALA A 89 -12.73 -6.75 -4.91
CA ALA A 89 -11.58 -5.93 -4.58
C ALA A 89 -10.33 -6.79 -4.42
N GLU A 90 -9.18 -6.18 -4.63
CA GLU A 90 -7.88 -6.71 -4.23
C GLU A 90 -7.24 -5.74 -3.25
N PHE A 91 -6.65 -6.29 -2.19
CA PHE A 91 -5.69 -5.58 -1.35
C PHE A 91 -4.28 -6.14 -1.62
N TYR A 92 -3.30 -5.25 -1.69
CA TYR A 92 -1.89 -5.56 -1.91
C TYR A 92 -1.06 -5.08 -0.73
N GLY A 93 -0.48 -6.01 0.01
CA GLY A 93 0.23 -5.68 1.24
C GLY A 93 0.69 -6.91 1.99
N TYR A 94 1.22 -6.70 3.19
CA TYR A 94 1.64 -7.80 4.06
C TYR A 94 0.42 -8.54 4.61
N VAL A 95 0.39 -9.86 4.39
CA VAL A 95 -0.72 -10.72 4.79
C VAL A 95 -0.32 -11.49 6.06
N PRO A 96 -1.02 -11.30 7.19
CA PRO A 96 -0.76 -12.09 8.40
C PRO A 96 -0.93 -13.59 8.13
N VAL A 97 -0.05 -14.42 8.71
CA VAL A 97 -0.06 -15.88 8.54
C VAL A 97 -1.36 -16.53 9.01
N THR A 98 -2.07 -15.89 9.94
CA THR A 98 -3.36 -16.36 10.46
C THR A 98 -4.54 -16.08 9.53
N THR A 99 -4.36 -15.29 8.47
CA THR A 99 -5.43 -14.92 7.54
C THR A 99 -5.90 -16.12 6.73
N LYS A 100 -7.22 -16.28 6.58
CA LYS A 100 -7.84 -17.38 5.84
C LYS A 100 -8.97 -16.89 4.95
N THR A 101 -9.30 -17.69 3.93
CA THR A 101 -10.52 -17.51 3.15
C THR A 101 -11.76 -17.65 4.02
N GLY A 102 -12.80 -16.87 3.75
CA GLY A 102 -14.04 -16.81 4.52
C GLY A 102 -14.05 -15.73 5.61
N TYR A 103 -12.88 -15.23 6.01
CA TYR A 103 -12.77 -14.13 6.95
C TYR A 103 -13.31 -12.82 6.39
N ASP A 104 -13.82 -12.00 7.29
CA ASP A 104 -14.36 -10.69 6.99
C ASP A 104 -13.24 -9.66 6.97
N ILE A 105 -13.37 -8.67 6.10
CA ILE A 105 -12.38 -7.61 5.94
C ILE A 105 -13.06 -6.25 5.88
N LEU A 106 -12.42 -5.25 6.44
CA LEU A 106 -12.79 -3.85 6.34
C LEU A 106 -11.56 -3.04 5.93
N LEU A 107 -11.68 -2.27 4.85
CA LEU A 107 -10.68 -1.28 4.45
C LEU A 107 -11.26 0.12 4.62
N ASP A 108 -10.51 1.00 5.29
CA ASP A 108 -10.80 2.42 5.41
C ASP A 108 -9.59 3.25 4.99
N SER A 109 -9.67 3.88 3.81
CA SER A 109 -8.56 4.65 3.23
C SER A 109 -8.21 5.88 4.05
N ASP A 110 -9.22 6.53 4.65
CA ASP A 110 -9.02 7.77 5.42
C ASP A 110 -8.22 7.49 6.68
N LYS A 111 -8.45 6.31 7.27
CA LYS A 111 -7.70 5.82 8.44
C LYS A 111 -6.42 5.09 8.06
N ARG A 112 -6.25 4.74 6.78
CA ARG A 112 -5.15 3.91 6.25
C ARG A 112 -5.02 2.56 6.97
N ILE A 113 -6.16 1.92 7.23
CA ILE A 113 -6.19 0.63 7.91
C ILE A 113 -6.94 -0.43 7.09
N LEU A 114 -6.46 -1.65 7.25
CA LEU A 114 -7.12 -2.88 6.86
C LEU A 114 -7.34 -3.70 8.12
N GLU A 115 -8.57 -4.06 8.40
CA GLU A 115 -8.95 -4.87 9.54
C GLU A 115 -9.47 -6.22 9.04
N ILE A 116 -8.99 -7.31 9.63
CA ILE A 116 -9.39 -8.68 9.31
C ILE A 116 -10.05 -9.28 10.53
N TYR A 117 -11.21 -9.91 10.30
CA TYR A 117 -12.03 -10.48 11.34
C TYR A 117 -12.30 -11.97 11.07
N ASP A 118 -12.19 -12.76 12.13
CA ASP A 118 -12.75 -14.11 12.19
C ASP A 118 -14.10 -14.01 12.91
N HIS A 119 -15.18 -14.02 12.14
CA HIS A 119 -16.51 -13.62 12.62
C HIS A 119 -16.49 -12.19 13.20
N GLU A 120 -16.81 -12.02 14.49
CA GLU A 120 -16.83 -10.71 15.14
C GLU A 120 -15.49 -10.33 15.79
N LYS A 121 -14.52 -11.25 15.80
CA LYS A 121 -13.23 -11.02 16.46
C LYS A 121 -12.23 -10.43 15.47
N ASN A 122 -11.75 -9.21 15.74
CA ASN A 122 -10.60 -8.66 15.03
C ASN A 122 -9.35 -9.50 15.34
N ILE A 123 -8.73 -10.05 14.30
CA ILE A 123 -7.51 -10.86 14.41
C ILE A 123 -6.26 -10.12 13.91
N SER A 124 -6.46 -9.05 13.14
CA SER A 124 -5.37 -8.22 12.65
C SER A 124 -5.89 -6.84 12.23
N THR A 125 -5.11 -5.82 12.56
CA THR A 125 -5.20 -4.48 11.99
C THR A 125 -3.85 -4.14 11.38
N SER A 126 -3.84 -3.87 10.08
CA SER A 126 -2.62 -3.59 9.31
C SER A 126 -2.70 -2.22 8.65
N GLY A 127 -1.55 -1.57 8.53
CA GLY A 127 -1.42 -0.30 7.81
C GLY A 127 -1.53 -0.49 6.30
N VAL A 128 -2.22 0.44 5.65
CA VAL A 128 -2.42 0.48 4.20
C VAL A 128 -1.42 1.46 3.60
N ASN A 129 -0.44 0.94 2.84
CA ASN A 129 0.70 1.70 2.34
C ASN A 129 1.00 1.40 0.88
N VAL A 130 1.47 2.41 0.14
CA VAL A 130 1.95 2.24 -1.23
C VAL A 130 3.26 1.44 -1.21
N SER A 131 3.38 0.44 -2.09
CA SER A 131 4.58 -0.40 -2.20
C SER A 131 5.46 0.04 -3.36
N PHE A 132 6.73 0.32 -3.08
CA PHE A 132 7.73 0.80 -4.04
C PHE A 132 8.77 -0.27 -4.42
N GLU A 133 8.74 -1.42 -3.76
CA GLU A 133 9.71 -2.50 -4.02
C GLU A 133 9.44 -3.18 -5.36
N SER A 134 10.48 -3.33 -6.19
CA SER A 134 10.37 -3.94 -7.51
C SER A 134 9.78 -5.35 -7.47
N ASP A 135 10.13 -6.14 -6.46
CA ASP A 135 9.65 -7.52 -6.33
C ASP A 135 8.15 -7.56 -6.02
N ASN A 136 7.67 -6.65 -5.18
CA ASN A 136 6.25 -6.51 -4.87
C ASN A 136 5.47 -6.05 -6.11
N ILE A 137 6.01 -5.06 -6.85
CA ILE A 137 5.40 -4.57 -8.10
C ILE A 137 5.31 -5.71 -9.14
N MET A 138 6.39 -6.44 -9.35
CA MET A 138 6.41 -7.59 -10.26
C MET A 138 5.44 -8.69 -9.82
N PHE A 139 5.37 -8.98 -8.52
CA PHE A 139 4.45 -9.97 -7.98
C PHE A 139 2.99 -9.59 -8.25
N VAL A 140 2.60 -8.34 -7.96
CA VAL A 140 1.24 -7.86 -8.23
C VAL A 140 0.92 -7.91 -9.71
N ASN A 141 1.81 -7.41 -10.58
CA ASN A 141 1.59 -7.41 -12.03
C ASN A 141 1.38 -8.82 -12.61
N ARG A 142 2.02 -9.84 -12.03
CA ARG A 142 1.87 -11.23 -12.49
C ARG A 142 0.59 -11.90 -12.00
N HIS A 143 0.06 -11.49 -10.85
CA HIS A 143 -0.97 -12.25 -10.13
C HIS A 143 -2.29 -11.50 -9.88
N THR A 144 -2.35 -10.19 -10.14
CA THR A 144 -3.59 -9.43 -10.06
C THR A 144 -4.64 -10.00 -11.01
N MET A 145 -5.90 -10.04 -10.56
CA MET A 145 -7.03 -10.34 -11.45
C MET A 145 -7.50 -9.13 -12.26
N PHE A 146 -7.05 -7.93 -11.92
CA PHE A 146 -7.40 -6.68 -12.60
C PHE A 146 -6.32 -6.29 -13.61
N LYS A 147 -6.40 -6.90 -14.80
CA LYS A 147 -5.59 -6.54 -15.98
C LYS A 147 -6.16 -5.33 -16.72
#